data_AF-X8JQL4-F1
#
_entry.id   AF-X8JQL4-F1
#
_cell.length_a   1.000
_cell.length_b   1.000
_cell.length_c   1.000
_cell.angle_alpha   90.00
_cell.angle_beta   90.00
_cell.angle_gamma   90.00
#
_symmetry.space_group_name_H-M   'P 1'
#
loop_
_entity.id
_entity.type
_entity.pdbx_description
1 polymer ?
#
loop_
_entity_poly.entity_id
_entity_poly.type
_entity_poly.pdbx_seq_one_letter_code
_entity_poly.pdbx_strand_id
1 'polypeptide(L)'
;MHIRKSSLIILSLVTLVVAVVLLVSTGWMQSSFAPDWKMQEHWNSWKDHLPFGGESSPSNGTGTMSGGTPIADDPGIAPKVPTKETATPNYANISIKNEDLRKRLFELLARPIRTHKEALTVNLQACPIKVADSQVNRDQLKGNSALWERVTTDEISQRREAIIGYLEATEKDGTELVATGRVHKGQGIVMTGGNKDTVQRILVSLRILRQEYKCKLGVEVFSFPGEISNQDDVRALADLGATVQEVEGAWKNFQIKAAAIAKSSFGEVLYLDSDNIPLSDPSILFNEPLYRNGPRAVFWPDFNKDHPQNAIWRVLGVVCNYDRWELESGQILIDKRGNGGLNLAALYIAIHMAHEQSFYYMLSGGDKRYAFWALGLDYTPAPRWLSSLGGENRGRFCGVGMLQYGLSDPPKPQFAHLNLLKHTFRTKPVFTMVQRASVDAADSRLLDQAVVNVYTPPTGGMCAEIKVDDSAPEQKLVQEPWTDGEFGGFEDIYFKHGGTVGGW
;
A
#
# COMPACT_ATOMS: atom_id res chain seq x y z
N MET A 1 -34.44 -57.56 -23.55
CA MET A 1 -34.62 -56.11 -23.72
C MET A 1 -34.55 -55.46 -22.35
N HIS A 2 -33.35 -55.05 -21.90
CA HIS A 2 -33.13 -54.46 -20.58
C HIS A 2 -32.99 -52.95 -20.71
N ILE A 3 -34.04 -52.21 -20.36
CA ILE A 3 -33.97 -50.77 -20.13
C ILE A 3 -33.43 -50.57 -18.71
N ARG A 4 -32.35 -49.79 -18.59
CA ARG A 4 -31.57 -49.57 -17.37
C ARG A 4 -32.38 -48.82 -16.31
N LYS A 5 -32.25 -49.27 -15.04
CA LYS A 5 -32.82 -48.69 -13.81
C LYS A 5 -32.51 -47.19 -13.59
N SER A 6 -31.58 -46.61 -14.35
CA SER A 6 -31.17 -45.20 -14.25
C SER A 6 -32.24 -44.22 -14.75
N SER A 7 -33.12 -44.63 -15.68
CA SER A 7 -34.12 -43.72 -16.25
C SER A 7 -35.36 -43.50 -15.36
N LEU A 8 -35.68 -44.45 -14.46
CA LEU A 8 -36.79 -44.29 -13.50
C LEU A 8 -36.42 -43.40 -12.30
N ILE A 9 -35.15 -43.37 -11.91
CA ILE A 9 -34.67 -42.53 -10.79
C ILE A 9 -34.64 -41.06 -11.20
N ILE A 10 -34.26 -40.77 -12.44
CA ILE A 10 -34.21 -39.40 -12.98
C ILE A 10 -35.63 -38.84 -13.16
N LEU A 11 -36.58 -39.64 -13.64
CA LEU A 11 -37.98 -39.19 -13.73
C LEU A 11 -38.59 -38.90 -12.35
N SER A 12 -38.24 -39.69 -11.33
CA SER A 12 -38.70 -39.51 -9.94
C SER A 12 -38.11 -38.26 -9.26
N LEU A 13 -36.85 -37.93 -9.52
CA LEU A 13 -36.22 -36.72 -8.98
C LEU A 13 -36.74 -35.43 -9.63
N VAL A 14 -36.99 -35.46 -10.95
CA VAL A 14 -37.52 -34.29 -11.66
C VAL A 14 -38.97 -33.99 -11.26
N THR A 15 -39.80 -35.02 -11.04
CA THR A 15 -41.16 -34.82 -10.50
C THR A 15 -41.15 -34.30 -9.07
N LEU A 16 -40.20 -34.73 -8.24
CA LEU A 16 -40.06 -34.25 -6.86
C LEU A 16 -39.63 -32.78 -6.81
N VAL A 17 -38.68 -32.37 -7.67
CA VAL A 17 -38.21 -30.98 -7.74
C VAL A 17 -39.30 -30.05 -8.28
N VAL A 18 -40.07 -30.47 -9.29
CA VAL A 18 -41.18 -29.67 -9.82
C VAL A 18 -42.32 -29.53 -8.80
N ALA A 19 -42.61 -30.57 -8.02
CA ALA A 19 -43.61 -30.51 -6.95
C ALA A 19 -43.20 -29.57 -5.80
N VAL A 20 -41.91 -29.58 -5.41
CA VAL A 20 -41.37 -28.69 -4.37
C VAL A 20 -41.38 -27.22 -4.84
N VAL A 21 -41.01 -26.95 -6.10
CA VAL A 21 -41.06 -25.60 -6.67
C VAL A 21 -42.49 -25.07 -6.73
N LEU A 22 -43.46 -25.91 -7.11
CA LEU A 22 -44.88 -25.53 -7.15
C LEU A 22 -45.42 -25.23 -5.74
N LEU A 23 -45.11 -26.06 -4.74
CA LEU A 23 -45.57 -25.88 -3.35
C LEU A 23 -44.97 -24.66 -2.64
N VAL A 24 -43.73 -24.28 -2.97
CA VAL A 24 -43.08 -23.05 -2.48
C VAL A 24 -43.68 -21.82 -3.16
N SER A 25 -43.97 -21.89 -4.47
CA SER A 25 -44.58 -20.77 -5.21
C SER A 25 -46.03 -20.45 -4.80
N THR A 26 -46.76 -21.44 -4.27
CA THR A 26 -48.15 -21.30 -3.80
C THR A 26 -48.27 -20.96 -2.32
N GLY A 27 -47.16 -20.83 -1.58
CA GLY A 27 -47.15 -20.39 -0.18
C GLY A 27 -47.57 -21.44 0.86
N TRP A 28 -47.57 -22.73 0.51
CA TRP A 28 -48.03 -23.82 1.41
C TRP A 28 -46.90 -24.51 2.20
N MET A 29 -45.64 -24.09 2.02
CA MET A 29 -44.48 -24.62 2.77
C MET A 29 -43.52 -23.50 3.17
N GLN A 30 -43.28 -23.33 4.48
CA GLN A 30 -42.15 -22.55 4.98
C GLN A 30 -40.88 -23.40 4.87
N SER A 31 -39.92 -22.98 4.03
CA SER A 31 -38.67 -23.70 3.82
C SER A 31 -37.70 -23.50 4.98
N SER A 32 -37.53 -24.52 5.81
CA SER A 32 -36.39 -24.65 6.73
C SER A 32 -35.21 -25.34 6.04
N PHE A 33 -34.75 -24.81 4.91
CA PHE A 33 -33.46 -25.16 4.29
C PHE A 33 -33.07 -24.00 3.36
N ALA A 34 -32.50 -22.95 3.95
CA ALA A 34 -31.82 -21.88 3.22
C ALA A 34 -30.31 -22.01 3.46
N PRO A 35 -29.44 -21.82 2.46
CA PRO A 35 -28.01 -21.69 2.65
C PRO A 35 -27.73 -20.52 3.61
N ASP A 36 -26.79 -20.74 4.51
CA ASP A 36 -26.50 -19.93 5.69
C ASP A 36 -26.29 -18.43 5.33
N TRP A 37 -27.29 -17.63 5.69
CA TRP A 37 -27.37 -16.17 5.47
C TRP A 37 -26.39 -15.37 6.36
N LYS A 38 -25.60 -16.06 7.21
CA LYS A 38 -24.54 -15.47 8.03
C LYS A 38 -23.33 -14.95 7.26
N MET A 39 -23.11 -15.37 5.99
CA MET A 39 -22.04 -14.78 5.15
C MET A 39 -22.36 -13.37 4.66
N GLN A 40 -23.64 -13.04 4.46
CA GLN A 40 -24.06 -11.70 4.05
C GLN A 40 -24.04 -10.72 5.23
N GLU A 41 -24.28 -11.20 6.45
CA GLU A 41 -24.13 -10.41 7.68
C GLU A 41 -22.64 -10.16 8.02
N HIS A 42 -21.76 -11.14 7.77
CA HIS A 42 -20.30 -10.93 7.82
C HIS A 42 -19.83 -9.88 6.79
N TRP A 43 -20.43 -9.86 5.58
CA TRP A 43 -20.17 -8.85 4.55
C TRP A 43 -20.62 -7.44 4.96
N ASN A 44 -21.82 -7.32 5.56
CA ASN A 44 -22.33 -6.05 6.05
C ASN A 44 -21.58 -5.53 7.29
N SER A 45 -20.97 -6.40 8.10
CA SER A 45 -20.08 -5.99 9.19
C SER A 45 -18.74 -5.44 8.69
N TRP A 46 -18.24 -5.91 7.53
CA TRP A 46 -16.99 -5.45 6.91
C TRP A 46 -17.13 -4.11 6.19
N LYS A 47 -18.28 -3.82 5.55
CA LYS A 47 -18.49 -2.55 4.82
C LYS A 47 -18.34 -1.31 5.72
N ASP A 48 -18.71 -1.43 6.99
CA ASP A 48 -18.69 -0.32 7.95
C ASP A 48 -17.32 -0.16 8.66
N HIS A 49 -16.31 -1.01 8.35
CA HIS A 49 -14.97 -0.98 8.96
C HIS A 49 -13.80 -1.02 7.95
N LEU A 50 -14.08 -0.86 6.65
CA LEU A 50 -13.07 -0.49 5.67
C LEU A 50 -12.83 1.04 5.78
N PRO A 51 -11.60 1.56 5.59
CA PRO A 51 -11.38 3.01 5.51
C PRO A 51 -11.98 3.63 4.22
N PHE A 52 -12.90 2.91 3.58
CA PHE A 52 -13.62 3.27 2.37
C PHE A 52 -15.10 2.97 2.60
N GLY A 53 -15.80 3.93 3.22
CA GLY A 53 -17.25 4.17 3.08
C GLY A 53 -18.23 3.15 3.69
N GLY A 54 -18.77 3.50 4.87
CA GLY A 54 -20.08 3.06 5.34
C GLY A 54 -20.77 4.22 6.06
N GLU A 55 -21.98 4.60 5.62
CA GLU A 55 -22.80 5.64 6.25
C GLU A 55 -23.12 5.30 7.71
N SER A 56 -22.62 6.09 8.66
CA SER A 56 -23.01 5.96 10.07
C SER A 56 -24.21 6.86 10.37
N SER A 57 -25.39 6.26 10.53
CA SER A 57 -26.44 6.84 11.38
C SER A 57 -26.15 6.45 12.85
N PRO A 58 -26.37 7.35 13.83
CA PRO A 58 -26.00 7.11 15.22
C PRO A 58 -27.00 6.20 15.92
N SER A 59 -26.58 5.02 16.37
CA SER A 59 -27.32 4.23 17.36
C SER A 59 -26.54 4.13 18.67
N ASN A 60 -27.13 4.69 19.73
CA ASN A 60 -26.67 4.57 21.11
C ASN A 60 -26.64 3.11 21.56
N GLY A 61 -25.48 2.64 22.02
CA GLY A 61 -25.31 1.31 22.62
C GLY A 61 -24.15 1.31 23.60
N THR A 62 -24.47 1.32 24.90
CA THR A 62 -23.55 1.24 26.03
C THR A 62 -22.92 -0.15 26.14
N GLY A 63 -21.59 -0.22 26.05
CA GLY A 63 -20.82 -1.44 26.32
C GLY A 63 -19.36 -1.11 26.65
N THR A 64 -19.00 -1.24 27.93
CA THR A 64 -17.67 -1.00 28.49
C THR A 64 -16.71 -2.14 28.15
N MET A 65 -15.56 -1.82 27.54
CA MET A 65 -14.36 -2.66 27.56
C MET A 65 -13.17 -1.80 28.02
N SER A 66 -12.53 -2.23 29.11
CA SER A 66 -11.38 -1.63 29.76
C SER A 66 -10.09 -2.26 29.26
N GLY A 67 -9.10 -1.46 28.84
CA GLY A 67 -7.71 -1.89 28.70
C GLY A 67 -6.93 -1.17 27.60
N GLY A 68 -6.25 -0.08 27.99
CA GLY A 68 -5.21 0.60 27.20
C GLY A 68 -5.70 1.80 26.40
N THR A 69 -5.75 2.98 27.04
CA THR A 69 -5.97 4.26 26.34
C THR A 69 -4.76 4.58 25.45
N PRO A 70 -4.92 4.81 24.14
CA PRO A 70 -3.87 5.38 23.29
C PRO A 70 -3.44 6.75 23.86
N ILE A 71 -2.15 7.07 23.80
CA ILE A 71 -1.59 8.35 24.29
C ILE A 71 -2.22 9.58 23.59
N ALA A 72 -2.95 9.38 22.49
CA ALA A 72 -3.67 10.43 21.76
C ALA A 72 -5.07 10.78 22.34
N ASP A 73 -5.61 10.01 23.30
CA ASP A 73 -6.96 10.21 23.85
C ASP A 73 -6.96 10.65 25.33
N ASP A 74 -5.94 11.38 25.80
CA ASP A 74 -6.02 12.09 27.08
C ASP A 74 -6.76 13.44 26.91
N PRO A 75 -8.01 13.58 27.40
CA PRO A 75 -8.74 14.86 27.36
C PRO A 75 -8.08 15.97 28.20
N GLY A 76 -7.02 15.66 28.97
CA GLY A 76 -6.18 16.61 29.69
C GLY A 76 -5.14 17.34 28.83
N ILE A 77 -4.91 16.91 27.58
CA ILE A 77 -4.01 17.58 26.62
C ILE A 77 -4.87 18.28 25.54
N ALA A 78 -5.74 19.19 25.96
CA ALA A 78 -6.19 20.23 25.05
C ALA A 78 -4.97 21.14 24.77
N PRO A 79 -4.53 21.32 23.52
CA PRO A 79 -3.47 22.27 23.22
C PRO A 79 -3.93 23.65 23.68
N LYS A 80 -3.20 24.24 24.63
CA LYS A 80 -3.40 25.64 25.00
C LYS A 80 -3.29 26.46 23.72
N VAL A 81 -4.34 27.18 23.37
CA VAL A 81 -4.34 28.16 22.27
C VAL A 81 -3.19 29.14 22.51
N PRO A 82 -2.10 29.11 21.72
CA PRO A 82 -1.05 30.08 21.88
C PRO A 82 -1.56 31.43 21.37
N THR A 83 -1.48 32.45 22.21
CA THR A 83 -1.68 33.83 21.81
C THR A 83 -0.68 34.22 20.73
N LYS A 84 -1.20 34.85 19.66
CA LYS A 84 -0.48 35.43 18.52
C LYS A 84 0.89 36.01 18.89
N GLU A 85 1.92 35.26 18.52
CA GLU A 85 3.18 35.72 17.96
C GLU A 85 3.82 34.46 17.35
N THR A 86 3.86 34.36 16.02
CA THR A 86 4.66 33.33 15.35
C THR A 86 6.11 33.65 15.63
N ALA A 87 6.63 33.14 16.76
CA ALA A 87 8.04 33.17 17.07
C ALA A 87 8.77 32.58 15.86
N THR A 88 9.72 33.32 15.31
CA THR A 88 10.57 32.80 14.24
C THR A 88 11.21 31.50 14.76
N PRO A 89 11.19 30.40 13.98
CA PRO A 89 11.83 29.17 14.39
C PRO A 89 13.26 29.48 14.84
N ASN A 90 13.67 28.95 16.00
CA ASN A 90 15.02 29.13 16.50
C ASN A 90 15.78 27.81 16.36
N TYR A 91 16.85 27.84 15.56
CA TYR A 91 17.73 26.70 15.32
C TYR A 91 18.25 26.07 16.62
N ALA A 92 18.52 26.91 17.64
CA ALA A 92 19.04 26.47 18.93
C ALA A 92 18.03 25.66 19.77
N ASN A 93 16.73 25.70 19.42
CA ASN A 93 15.70 24.97 20.14
C ASN A 93 15.56 23.51 19.70
N ILE A 94 16.24 23.10 18.61
CA ILE A 94 16.23 21.71 18.14
C ILE A 94 17.43 20.97 18.77
N SER A 95 17.14 19.99 19.61
CA SER A 95 18.09 19.22 20.41
C SER A 95 18.78 18.06 19.67
N ILE A 96 18.43 17.83 18.40
CA ILE A 96 19.04 16.81 17.54
C ILE A 96 20.55 17.03 17.43
N LYS A 97 21.33 15.98 17.73
CA LYS A 97 22.81 16.05 17.78
C LYS A 97 23.46 16.18 16.39
N ASN A 98 22.90 15.52 15.38
CA ASN A 98 23.45 15.58 14.03
C ASN A 98 23.12 16.93 13.36
N GLU A 99 24.16 17.68 13.00
CA GLU A 99 24.04 19.03 12.42
C GLU A 99 23.24 19.08 11.11
N ASP A 100 23.43 18.11 10.21
CA ASP A 100 22.74 18.09 8.92
C ASP A 100 21.24 17.77 9.10
N LEU A 101 20.92 16.79 9.93
CA LEU A 101 19.53 16.50 10.29
C LEU A 101 18.87 17.71 10.97
N ARG A 102 19.55 18.34 11.95
CA ARG A 102 19.06 19.52 12.64
C ARG A 102 18.79 20.69 11.67
N LYS A 103 19.69 20.91 10.70
CA LYS A 103 19.53 21.92 9.64
C LYS A 103 18.26 21.67 8.81
N ARG A 104 18.04 20.44 8.37
CA ARG A 104 16.86 20.08 7.56
C ARG A 104 15.55 20.22 8.33
N LEU A 105 15.54 19.89 9.62
CA LEU A 105 14.37 20.07 10.49
C LEU A 105 14.06 21.56 10.73
N PHE A 106 15.10 22.38 10.90
CA PHE A 106 14.92 23.83 10.95
C PHE A 106 14.37 24.39 9.64
N GLU A 107 14.90 23.94 8.50
CA GLU A 107 14.39 24.31 7.18
C GLU A 107 12.92 23.93 7.03
N LEU A 108 12.49 22.76 7.51
CA LEU A 108 11.07 22.36 7.53
C LEU A 108 10.20 23.36 8.30
N LEU A 109 10.62 23.79 9.50
CA LEU A 109 9.89 24.80 10.28
C LEU A 109 9.85 26.15 9.55
N ALA A 110 10.93 26.53 8.88
CA ALA A 110 11.05 27.80 8.17
C ALA A 110 10.30 27.86 6.83
N ARG A 111 9.84 26.72 6.30
CA ARG A 111 9.06 26.69 5.04
C ARG A 111 7.76 27.49 5.18
N PRO A 112 7.24 28.11 4.10
CA PRO A 112 6.01 28.88 4.16
C PRO A 112 4.83 28.09 4.75
N ILE A 113 4.10 28.73 5.66
CA ILE A 113 2.79 28.26 6.13
C ILE A 113 1.74 29.09 5.40
N ARG A 114 0.87 28.40 4.66
CA ARG A 114 -0.15 29.01 3.81
C ARG A 114 -1.53 28.53 4.23
N THR A 115 -2.53 29.38 4.11
CA THR A 115 -3.94 28.96 4.12
C THR A 115 -4.24 28.04 2.95
N HIS A 116 -5.37 27.30 3.01
CA HIS A 116 -5.81 26.46 1.90
C HIS A 116 -5.93 27.26 0.59
N LYS A 117 -6.56 28.45 0.63
CA LYS A 117 -6.77 29.32 -0.55
C LYS A 117 -5.46 29.77 -1.20
N GLU A 118 -4.48 30.20 -0.38
CA GLU A 118 -3.17 30.64 -0.88
C GLU A 118 -2.39 29.48 -1.51
N ALA A 119 -2.36 28.32 -0.84
CA ALA A 119 -1.67 27.15 -1.35
C ALA A 119 -2.31 26.63 -2.64
N LEU A 120 -3.65 26.55 -2.70
CA LEU A 120 -4.36 26.09 -3.88
C LEU A 120 -4.09 26.99 -5.10
N THR A 121 -4.02 28.31 -4.89
CA THR A 121 -3.70 29.27 -5.96
C THR A 121 -2.34 28.97 -6.59
N VAL A 122 -1.33 28.67 -5.77
CA VAL A 122 0.02 28.31 -6.25
C VAL A 122 0.04 26.90 -6.86
N ASN A 123 -0.58 25.94 -6.19
CA ASN A 123 -0.59 24.54 -6.62
C ASN A 123 -1.28 24.34 -7.97
N LEU A 124 -2.35 25.10 -8.26
CA LEU A 124 -3.04 25.01 -9.55
C LEU A 124 -2.20 25.48 -10.74
N GLN A 125 -1.13 26.26 -10.51
CA GLN A 125 -0.19 26.66 -11.56
C GLN A 125 0.74 25.50 -11.94
N ALA A 126 1.14 24.67 -10.97
CA ALA A 126 2.00 23.51 -11.18
C ALA A 126 1.22 22.23 -11.54
N CYS A 127 0.00 22.11 -11.03
CA CYS A 127 -0.85 20.94 -11.12
C CYS A 127 -2.26 21.33 -11.58
N PRO A 128 -2.51 21.35 -12.91
CA PRO A 128 -3.80 21.76 -13.44
C PRO A 128 -4.95 20.87 -12.95
N ILE A 129 -6.05 21.49 -12.52
CA ILE A 129 -7.19 20.78 -11.91
C ILE A 129 -7.79 19.70 -12.82
N LYS A 130 -7.86 19.96 -14.14
CA LYS A 130 -8.43 19.01 -15.11
C LYS A 130 -7.67 17.68 -15.10
N VAL A 131 -6.35 17.71 -15.00
CA VAL A 131 -5.53 16.50 -14.91
C VAL A 131 -5.63 15.93 -13.50
N ALA A 132 -5.61 16.80 -12.48
CA ALA A 132 -5.73 16.43 -11.07
C ALA A 132 -6.93 15.54 -10.76
N ASP A 133 -8.12 15.96 -11.20
CA ASP A 133 -9.38 15.28 -10.92
C ASP A 133 -9.40 13.85 -11.48
N SER A 134 -8.59 13.59 -12.52
CA SER A 134 -8.48 12.28 -13.17
C SER A 134 -7.40 11.38 -12.58
N GLN A 135 -6.35 11.97 -11.99
CA GLN A 135 -5.18 11.26 -11.48
C GLN A 135 -5.21 11.02 -9.97
N VAL A 136 -6.10 11.70 -9.23
CA VAL A 136 -6.28 11.47 -7.80
C VAL A 136 -7.11 10.22 -7.55
N ASN A 137 -6.85 9.55 -6.43
CA ASN A 137 -7.78 8.58 -5.89
C ASN A 137 -9.15 9.24 -5.64
N ARG A 138 -10.17 8.80 -6.40
CA ARG A 138 -11.51 9.43 -6.39
C ARG A 138 -12.22 9.32 -5.05
N ASP A 139 -12.07 8.18 -4.36
CA ASP A 139 -12.68 7.97 -3.05
C ASP A 139 -12.05 8.91 -2.03
N GLN A 140 -10.74 9.11 -2.14
CA GLN A 140 -10.02 10.04 -1.30
C GLN A 140 -10.43 11.50 -1.55
N LEU A 141 -10.49 11.94 -2.80
CA LEU A 141 -10.95 13.29 -3.14
C LEU A 141 -12.37 13.54 -2.62
N LYS A 142 -13.26 12.55 -2.78
CA LYS A 142 -14.65 12.65 -2.32
C LYS A 142 -14.76 12.62 -0.78
N GLY A 143 -14.01 11.76 -0.11
CA GLY A 143 -14.11 11.53 1.33
C GLY A 143 -13.35 12.55 2.18
N ASN A 144 -12.22 13.06 1.68
CA ASN A 144 -11.23 13.76 2.52
C ASN A 144 -11.02 15.23 2.12
N SER A 145 -11.57 15.71 1.00
CA SER A 145 -11.38 17.10 0.56
C SER A 145 -11.82 18.14 1.59
N ALA A 146 -12.94 17.93 2.28
CA ALA A 146 -13.39 18.81 3.36
C ALA A 146 -12.41 18.83 4.54
N LEU A 147 -11.80 17.68 4.86
CA LEU A 147 -10.74 17.60 5.86
C LEU A 147 -9.49 18.33 5.38
N TRP A 148 -9.11 18.20 4.11
CA TRP A 148 -7.96 18.92 3.58
C TRP A 148 -8.18 20.42 3.68
N GLU A 149 -9.31 20.93 3.23
CA GLU A 149 -9.62 22.36 3.26
C GLU A 149 -9.57 22.97 4.68
N ARG A 150 -10.09 22.25 5.69
CA ARG A 150 -10.21 22.78 7.06
C ARG A 150 -8.89 22.85 7.84
N VAL A 151 -7.82 22.16 7.40
CA VAL A 151 -6.52 22.17 8.12
C VAL A 151 -6.03 23.60 8.25
N THR A 152 -5.83 24.08 9.48
CA THR A 152 -5.47 25.47 9.75
C THR A 152 -3.96 25.69 9.66
N THR A 153 -3.53 26.96 9.60
CA THR A 153 -2.11 27.34 9.66
C THR A 153 -1.46 26.92 10.98
N ASP A 154 -2.21 26.97 12.08
CA ASP A 154 -1.73 26.58 13.40
C ASP A 154 -1.55 25.06 13.48
N GLU A 155 -2.49 24.28 12.95
CA GLU A 155 -2.36 22.83 12.85
C GLU A 155 -1.16 22.43 11.98
N ILE A 156 -0.89 23.16 10.88
CA ILE A 156 0.31 22.93 10.06
C ILE A 156 1.59 23.15 10.89
N SER A 157 1.68 24.23 11.67
CA SER A 157 2.84 24.50 12.54
C SER A 157 3.03 23.37 13.56
N GLN A 158 1.95 23.03 14.27
CA GLN A 158 1.96 21.98 15.29
C GLN A 158 2.40 20.63 14.73
N ARG A 159 1.97 20.27 13.51
CA ARG A 159 2.37 19.00 12.88
C ARG A 159 3.85 18.97 12.50
N ARG A 160 4.42 20.09 12.06
CA ARG A 160 5.87 20.18 11.79
C ARG A 160 6.68 20.10 13.09
N GLU A 161 6.22 20.76 14.15
CA GLU A 161 6.82 20.67 15.48
C GLU A 161 6.73 19.24 16.05
N ALA A 162 5.61 18.55 15.85
CA ALA A 162 5.40 17.16 16.28
C ALA A 162 6.39 16.18 15.62
N ILE A 163 6.71 16.37 14.33
CA ILE A 163 7.76 15.59 13.65
C ILE A 163 9.10 15.73 14.38
N ILE A 164 9.45 16.95 14.76
CA ILE A 164 10.73 17.25 15.43
C ILE A 164 10.74 16.67 16.83
N GLY A 165 9.69 16.94 17.61
CA GLY A 165 9.56 16.42 18.98
C GLY A 165 9.61 14.89 19.03
N TYR A 166 9.02 14.20 18.03
CA TYR A 166 9.12 12.75 17.91
C TYR A 166 10.56 12.27 17.67
N LEU A 167 11.30 12.93 16.77
CA LEU A 167 12.71 12.58 16.51
C LEU A 167 13.58 12.87 17.75
N GLU A 168 13.37 13.98 18.44
CA GLU A 168 14.11 14.32 19.66
C GLU A 168 13.87 13.30 20.78
N ALA A 169 12.61 12.89 20.99
CA ALA A 169 12.27 11.82 21.92
C ALA A 169 12.96 10.49 21.51
N THR A 170 12.91 10.16 20.22
CA THR A 170 13.55 8.95 19.68
C THR A 170 15.08 8.96 19.91
N GLU A 171 15.78 10.07 19.65
CA GLU A 171 17.23 10.20 19.88
C GLU A 171 17.57 10.19 21.38
N LYS A 172 16.71 10.78 22.21
CA LYS A 172 16.86 10.78 23.68
C LYS A 172 16.76 9.37 24.26
N ASP A 173 15.91 8.53 23.69
CA ASP A 173 15.76 7.12 24.07
C ASP A 173 16.91 6.23 23.55
N GLY A 174 17.93 6.83 22.95
CA GLY A 174 19.17 6.16 22.52
C GLY A 174 19.10 5.56 21.12
N THR A 175 18.03 5.83 20.38
CA THR A 175 17.90 5.36 18.99
C THR A 175 18.75 6.22 18.05
N GLU A 176 19.53 5.58 17.19
CA GLU A 176 20.29 6.27 16.14
C GLU A 176 19.32 6.78 15.06
N LEU A 177 19.38 8.07 14.72
CA LEU A 177 18.59 8.67 13.65
C LEU A 177 19.36 8.83 12.33
N VAL A 178 20.68 8.80 12.38
CA VAL A 178 21.55 8.95 11.20
C VAL A 178 22.40 7.71 11.07
N ALA A 179 22.07 6.86 10.09
CA ALA A 179 22.68 5.55 9.96
C ALA A 179 24.16 5.65 9.55
N THR A 180 24.99 4.84 10.21
CA THR A 180 26.40 4.69 9.86
C THR A 180 26.73 3.29 9.36
N GLY A 181 27.77 3.15 8.52
CA GLY A 181 28.25 1.86 8.02
C GLY A 181 28.86 0.94 9.09
N ARG A 182 28.97 1.39 10.34
CA ARG A 182 29.44 0.57 11.47
C ARG A 182 28.34 -0.36 11.97
N VAL A 183 27.12 0.16 12.06
CA VAL A 183 25.94 -0.53 12.60
C VAL A 183 25.14 -1.18 11.48
N HIS A 184 24.86 -0.45 10.41
CA HIS A 184 23.96 -0.88 9.34
C HIS A 184 24.73 -1.57 8.21
N LYS A 185 24.65 -2.90 8.14
CA LYS A 185 25.39 -3.74 7.18
C LYS A 185 24.51 -4.82 6.58
N GLY A 186 25.00 -5.42 5.51
CA GLY A 186 24.30 -6.52 4.84
C GLY A 186 23.11 -6.07 3.99
N GLN A 187 22.63 -7.02 3.20
CA GLN A 187 21.48 -6.91 2.31
C GLN A 187 20.45 -7.94 2.73
N GLY A 188 19.17 -7.58 2.71
CA GLY A 188 18.12 -8.53 3.01
C GLY A 188 16.74 -8.06 2.59
N ILE A 189 15.80 -8.99 2.72
CA ILE A 189 14.38 -8.74 2.44
C ILE A 189 13.67 -8.55 3.77
N VAL A 190 12.81 -7.55 3.84
CA VAL A 190 11.93 -7.32 4.98
C VAL A 190 10.49 -7.47 4.51
N MET A 191 9.69 -8.24 5.24
CA MET A 191 8.27 -8.41 4.96
C MET A 191 7.45 -8.09 6.21
N THR A 192 6.20 -7.69 6.04
CA THR A 192 5.24 -7.60 7.16
C THR A 192 4.10 -8.58 6.99
N GLY A 193 3.73 -9.26 8.06
CA GLY A 193 2.68 -10.26 8.11
C GLY A 193 2.40 -10.66 9.55
N GLY A 194 1.23 -11.24 9.82
CA GLY A 194 0.83 -11.48 11.21
C GLY A 194 -0.41 -12.35 11.35
N ASN A 195 -1.40 -12.18 10.48
CA ASN A 195 -2.53 -13.11 10.41
C ASN A 195 -2.21 -14.31 9.50
N LYS A 196 -3.03 -15.36 9.61
CA LYS A 196 -2.90 -16.59 8.83
C LYS A 196 -2.73 -16.32 7.33
N ASP A 197 -3.59 -15.48 6.75
CA ASP A 197 -3.57 -15.11 5.34
C ASP A 197 -2.22 -14.55 4.89
N THR A 198 -1.71 -13.55 5.61
CA THR A 198 -0.46 -12.87 5.27
C THR A 198 0.74 -13.79 5.43
N VAL A 199 0.76 -14.62 6.47
CA VAL A 199 1.79 -15.64 6.66
C VAL A 199 1.81 -16.65 5.51
N GLN A 200 0.64 -17.13 5.07
CA GLN A 200 0.58 -18.06 3.93
C GLN A 200 1.09 -17.42 2.64
N ARG A 201 0.75 -16.16 2.37
CA ARG A 201 1.28 -15.45 1.19
C ARG A 201 2.79 -15.22 1.28
N ILE A 202 3.32 -14.89 2.45
CA ILE A 202 4.77 -14.82 2.69
C ILE A 202 5.43 -16.17 2.38
N LEU A 203 4.87 -17.29 2.85
CA LEU A 203 5.39 -18.63 2.57
C LEU A 203 5.40 -18.93 1.06
N VAL A 204 4.40 -18.50 0.30
CA VAL A 204 4.39 -18.61 -1.17
C VAL A 204 5.58 -17.85 -1.77
N SER A 205 5.73 -16.56 -1.43
CA SER A 205 6.85 -15.74 -1.92
C SER A 205 8.21 -16.34 -1.56
N LEU A 206 8.37 -16.83 -0.32
CA LEU A 206 9.61 -17.46 0.13
C LEU A 206 9.92 -18.77 -0.61
N ARG A 207 8.93 -19.63 -0.84
CA ARG A 207 9.11 -20.86 -1.63
C ARG A 207 9.54 -20.53 -3.05
N ILE A 208 8.91 -19.55 -3.70
CA ILE A 208 9.29 -19.09 -5.04
C ILE A 208 10.75 -18.58 -5.03
N LEU A 209 11.09 -17.68 -4.12
CA LEU A 209 12.45 -17.13 -3.97
C LEU A 209 13.51 -18.22 -3.80
N ARG A 210 13.26 -19.20 -2.93
CA ARG A 210 14.22 -20.26 -2.61
C ARG A 210 14.29 -21.36 -3.66
N GLN A 211 13.14 -21.77 -4.19
CA GLN A 211 13.03 -22.99 -4.99
C GLN A 211 13.11 -22.70 -6.49
N GLU A 212 12.59 -21.57 -6.97
CA GLU A 212 12.65 -21.20 -8.39
C GLU A 212 13.88 -20.32 -8.67
N TYR A 213 14.05 -19.23 -7.92
CA TYR A 213 15.11 -18.24 -8.21
C TYR A 213 16.41 -18.47 -7.44
N LYS A 214 16.43 -19.44 -6.51
CA LYS A 214 17.60 -19.77 -5.67
C LYS A 214 18.17 -18.57 -4.90
N CYS A 215 17.36 -17.55 -4.64
CA CYS A 215 17.74 -16.33 -3.94
C CYS A 215 18.29 -16.67 -2.55
N LYS A 216 19.41 -16.04 -2.19
CA LYS A 216 20.15 -16.29 -0.93
C LYS A 216 20.04 -15.18 0.10
N LEU A 217 19.31 -14.11 -0.20
CA LEU A 217 19.11 -13.01 0.75
C LEU A 217 18.41 -13.52 2.01
N GLY A 218 18.90 -13.08 3.17
CA GLY A 218 18.22 -13.26 4.45
C GLY A 218 16.88 -12.53 4.44
N VAL A 219 15.90 -13.08 5.18
CA VAL A 219 14.56 -12.50 5.27
C VAL A 219 14.19 -12.28 6.72
N GLU A 220 13.67 -11.11 7.03
CA GLU A 220 13.05 -10.81 8.32
C GLU A 220 11.56 -10.52 8.12
N VAL A 221 10.71 -11.23 8.84
CA VAL A 221 9.25 -11.05 8.84
C VAL A 221 8.87 -10.34 10.12
N PHE A 222 8.30 -9.15 9.98
CA PHE A 222 7.83 -8.35 11.10
C PHE A 222 6.31 -8.50 11.29
N SER A 223 5.90 -8.72 12.54
CA SER A 223 4.49 -8.77 12.96
C SER A 223 4.24 -7.90 14.19
N PHE A 224 2.97 -7.69 14.56
CA PHE A 224 2.68 -7.23 15.92
C PHE A 224 3.03 -8.33 16.93
N PRO A 225 3.25 -7.97 18.22
CA PRO A 225 3.51 -8.94 19.27
C PRO A 225 2.44 -10.03 19.35
N GLY A 226 2.86 -11.30 19.31
CA GLY A 226 1.98 -12.46 19.45
C GLY A 226 1.12 -12.81 18.24
N GLU A 227 1.18 -12.06 17.13
CA GLU A 227 0.39 -12.35 15.94
C GLU A 227 0.80 -13.67 15.27
N ILE A 228 2.10 -13.87 15.06
CA ILE A 228 2.64 -15.12 14.55
C ILE A 228 2.98 -16.04 15.74
N SER A 229 1.94 -16.56 16.39
CA SER A 229 2.07 -17.43 17.57
C SER A 229 2.11 -18.92 17.24
N ASN A 230 1.69 -19.31 16.04
CA ASN A 230 1.70 -20.70 15.59
C ASN A 230 3.12 -21.20 15.32
N GLN A 231 3.58 -22.17 16.10
CA GLN A 231 4.93 -22.75 15.98
C GLN A 231 5.18 -23.46 14.64
N ASP A 232 4.13 -23.96 13.98
CA ASP A 232 4.28 -24.57 12.66
C ASP A 232 4.58 -23.52 11.59
N ASP A 233 3.93 -22.37 11.68
CA ASP A 233 4.18 -21.24 10.79
C ASP A 233 5.58 -20.65 11.01
N VAL A 234 5.99 -20.47 12.28
CA VAL A 234 7.36 -20.03 12.61
C VAL A 234 8.41 -20.99 12.07
N ARG A 235 8.21 -22.31 12.22
CA ARG A 235 9.12 -23.32 11.67
C ARG A 235 9.14 -23.29 10.14
N ALA A 236 7.99 -23.19 9.49
CA ALA A 236 7.90 -23.11 8.02
C ALA A 236 8.62 -21.88 7.47
N LEU A 237 8.53 -20.73 8.15
CA LEU A 237 9.29 -19.52 7.82
C LEU A 237 10.80 -19.74 8.01
N ALA A 238 11.20 -20.32 9.15
CA ALA A 238 12.60 -20.60 9.47
C ALA A 238 13.25 -21.58 8.48
N ASP A 239 12.54 -22.64 8.07
CA ASP A 239 13.00 -23.62 7.08
C ASP A 239 13.25 -22.98 5.70
N LEU A 240 12.59 -21.85 5.41
CA LEU A 240 12.81 -21.05 4.20
C LEU A 240 13.82 -19.90 4.42
N GLY A 241 14.51 -19.88 5.55
CA GLY A 241 15.55 -18.91 5.88
C GLY A 241 15.00 -17.52 6.22
N ALA A 242 13.80 -17.47 6.83
CA ALA A 242 13.24 -16.25 7.39
C ALA A 242 13.26 -16.29 8.92
N THR A 243 13.50 -15.14 9.56
CA THR A 243 13.34 -14.98 11.02
C THR A 243 12.16 -14.07 11.31
N VAL A 244 11.39 -14.39 12.35
CA VAL A 244 10.27 -13.56 12.80
C VAL A 244 10.75 -12.55 13.84
N GLN A 245 10.33 -11.30 13.68
CA GLN A 245 10.61 -10.19 14.59
C GLN A 245 9.28 -9.53 14.96
N GLU A 246 9.18 -9.03 16.19
CA GLU A 246 7.99 -8.32 16.65
C GLU A 246 8.25 -6.82 16.71
N VAL A 247 7.22 -6.03 16.37
CA VAL A 247 7.28 -4.58 16.46
C VAL A 247 5.93 -4.02 16.89
N GLU A 248 5.97 -3.13 17.86
CA GLU A 248 4.80 -2.37 18.30
C GLU A 248 4.24 -1.50 17.16
N GLY A 249 2.92 -1.33 17.15
CA GLY A 249 2.23 -0.34 16.33
C GLY A 249 0.74 -0.32 16.63
N ALA A 250 -0.03 0.41 15.81
CA ALA A 250 -1.37 0.83 16.22
C ALA A 250 -2.49 -0.17 15.88
N TRP A 251 -2.58 -0.65 14.63
CA TRP A 251 -3.76 -1.40 14.20
C TRP A 251 -3.52 -2.45 13.11
N LYS A 252 -2.82 -2.12 12.01
CA LYS A 252 -2.70 -3.02 10.84
C LYS A 252 -1.25 -3.18 10.38
N ASN A 253 -0.92 -4.34 9.80
CA ASN A 253 0.46 -4.68 9.41
C ASN A 253 1.08 -3.72 8.39
N PHE A 254 0.28 -3.08 7.54
CA PHE A 254 0.80 -2.08 6.60
C PHE A 254 1.25 -0.78 7.27
N GLN A 255 0.95 -0.58 8.55
CA GLN A 255 1.38 0.58 9.33
C GLN A 255 2.81 0.42 9.84
N ILE A 256 3.25 -0.83 10.04
CA ILE A 256 4.58 -1.13 10.58
C ILE A 256 5.66 -1.22 9.51
N LYS A 257 5.38 -0.98 8.23
CA LYS A 257 6.38 -1.08 7.14
C LYS A 257 7.65 -0.27 7.42
N ALA A 258 7.50 1.01 7.78
CA ALA A 258 8.65 1.87 8.08
C ALA A 258 9.39 1.41 9.34
N ALA A 259 8.65 0.93 10.35
CA ALA A 259 9.23 0.39 11.58
C ALA A 259 10.01 -0.92 11.33
N ALA A 260 9.45 -1.82 10.52
CA ALA A 260 10.08 -3.07 10.09
C ALA A 260 11.38 -2.79 9.33
N ILE A 261 11.35 -1.86 8.37
CA ILE A 261 12.55 -1.46 7.64
C ILE A 261 13.57 -0.87 8.63
N ALA A 262 13.21 0.12 9.45
CA ALA A 262 14.12 0.79 10.36
C ALA A 262 14.77 -0.18 11.38
N LYS A 263 13.97 -1.06 11.98
CA LYS A 263 14.39 -1.99 13.03
C LYS A 263 15.02 -3.29 12.52
N SER A 264 14.91 -3.59 11.22
CA SER A 264 15.57 -4.77 10.65
C SER A 264 17.09 -4.77 10.85
N SER A 265 17.71 -5.94 10.85
CA SER A 265 19.17 -6.03 11.02
C SER A 265 19.96 -5.55 9.78
N PHE A 266 19.29 -5.45 8.63
CA PHE A 266 19.93 -5.11 7.36
C PHE A 266 20.20 -3.60 7.22
N GLY A 267 21.32 -3.26 6.61
CA GLY A 267 21.61 -1.88 6.18
C GLY A 267 20.97 -1.52 4.85
N GLU A 268 20.98 -2.45 3.89
CA GLU A 268 20.27 -2.36 2.61
C GLU A 268 19.07 -3.30 2.64
N VAL A 269 17.87 -2.74 2.50
CA VAL A 269 16.60 -3.45 2.65
C VAL A 269 15.83 -3.41 1.34
N LEU A 270 15.37 -4.57 0.87
CA LEU A 270 14.23 -4.67 -0.02
C LEU A 270 13.00 -5.03 0.82
N TYR A 271 12.11 -4.08 1.03
CA TYR A 271 10.81 -4.33 1.62
C TYR A 271 9.87 -4.97 0.59
N LEU A 272 9.07 -5.96 1.01
CA LEU A 272 7.99 -6.56 0.20
C LEU A 272 6.73 -6.79 1.05
N ASP A 273 5.57 -6.39 0.51
CA ASP A 273 4.27 -6.81 1.04
C ASP A 273 4.05 -8.31 0.85
N SER A 274 3.21 -8.90 1.71
CA SER A 274 2.89 -10.34 1.66
C SER A 274 2.30 -10.78 0.31
N ASP A 275 1.53 -9.91 -0.36
CA ASP A 275 0.90 -10.13 -1.66
C ASP A 275 1.73 -9.58 -2.83
N ASN A 276 2.99 -9.21 -2.61
CA ASN A 276 3.91 -8.79 -3.66
C ASN A 276 4.90 -9.89 -4.03
N ILE A 277 4.64 -10.55 -5.16
CA ILE A 277 5.35 -11.77 -5.56
C ILE A 277 6.54 -11.42 -6.48
N PRO A 278 7.78 -11.81 -6.15
CA PRO A 278 8.92 -11.65 -7.03
C PRO A 278 8.78 -12.47 -8.32
N LEU A 279 9.20 -11.89 -9.45
CA LEU A 279 9.20 -12.54 -10.77
C LEU A 279 10.58 -13.02 -11.21
N SER A 280 11.62 -12.68 -10.45
CA SER A 280 13.01 -13.13 -10.65
C SER A 280 13.78 -12.99 -9.33
N ASP A 281 15.07 -13.34 -9.28
CA ASP A 281 15.91 -13.08 -8.11
C ASP A 281 16.09 -11.56 -7.88
N PRO A 282 15.54 -10.98 -6.80
CA PRO A 282 15.61 -9.54 -6.60
C PRO A 282 16.98 -9.07 -6.07
N SER A 283 17.93 -9.98 -5.81
CA SER A 283 19.27 -9.62 -5.33
C SER A 283 20.03 -8.69 -6.30
N ILE A 284 19.68 -8.76 -7.59
CA ILE A 284 20.24 -7.89 -8.64
C ILE A 284 19.99 -6.40 -8.36
N LEU A 285 18.84 -6.05 -7.76
CA LEU A 285 18.41 -4.68 -7.54
C LEU A 285 19.39 -3.89 -6.67
N PHE A 286 20.06 -4.56 -5.74
CA PHE A 286 21.06 -3.92 -4.88
C PHE A 286 22.30 -3.47 -5.64
N ASN A 287 22.55 -3.98 -6.84
CA ASN A 287 23.73 -3.65 -7.65
C ASN A 287 23.40 -2.80 -8.88
N GLU A 288 22.12 -2.50 -9.10
CA GLU A 288 21.70 -1.69 -10.24
C GLU A 288 22.29 -0.28 -10.17
N PRO A 289 22.83 0.27 -11.28
CA PRO A 289 23.42 1.61 -11.29
C PRO A 289 22.48 2.69 -10.78
N LEU A 290 21.19 2.59 -11.12
CA LEU A 290 20.16 3.53 -10.70
C LEU A 290 20.01 3.59 -9.16
N TYR A 291 20.20 2.47 -8.48
CA TYR A 291 20.22 2.41 -7.01
C TYR A 291 21.58 2.80 -6.42
N ARG A 292 22.69 2.28 -6.98
CA ARG A 292 24.05 2.53 -6.47
C ARG A 292 24.49 3.99 -6.58
N ASN A 293 24.19 4.64 -7.70
CA ASN A 293 24.63 6.01 -8.00
C ASN A 293 23.66 7.09 -7.50
N GLY A 294 22.46 6.70 -7.08
CA GLY A 294 21.43 7.59 -6.58
C GLY A 294 21.47 7.83 -5.06
N PRO A 295 20.40 8.39 -4.47
CA PRO A 295 20.23 8.59 -3.02
C PRO A 295 20.10 7.30 -2.20
N ARG A 296 20.16 6.13 -2.86
CA ARG A 296 20.03 4.81 -2.23
C ARG A 296 18.66 4.58 -1.59
N ALA A 297 17.63 5.18 -2.16
CA ALA A 297 16.22 4.93 -1.87
C ALA A 297 15.48 4.90 -3.20
N VAL A 298 14.82 3.79 -3.52
CA VAL A 298 14.07 3.58 -4.75
C VAL A 298 12.62 3.30 -4.42
N PHE A 299 11.74 4.06 -5.05
CA PHE A 299 10.29 4.05 -4.82
C PHE A 299 9.56 3.79 -6.12
N TRP A 300 8.61 2.87 -6.08
CA TRP A 300 7.81 2.52 -7.25
C TRP A 300 6.58 3.42 -7.33
N PRO A 301 6.21 3.88 -8.54
CA PRO A 301 5.02 4.70 -8.71
C PRO A 301 3.75 3.87 -8.51
N ASP A 302 2.77 4.47 -7.83
CA ASP A 302 1.40 3.98 -7.68
C ASP A 302 0.52 4.45 -8.86
N PHE A 303 -0.78 4.12 -8.79
CA PHE A 303 -1.83 4.53 -9.71
C PHE A 303 -2.09 6.04 -9.72
N ASN A 304 -1.92 6.71 -8.57
CA ASN A 304 -2.45 8.04 -8.35
C ASN A 304 -1.35 9.10 -8.18
N LYS A 305 -1.77 10.35 -8.29
CA LYS A 305 -0.99 11.54 -7.93
C LYS A 305 -1.71 12.34 -6.85
N ASP A 306 -0.91 13.02 -6.03
CA ASP A 306 -1.38 13.92 -4.99
C ASP A 306 -2.16 15.12 -5.57
N HIS A 307 -3.42 15.30 -5.20
CA HIS A 307 -4.27 16.41 -5.67
C HIS A 307 -3.76 17.79 -5.19
N PRO A 308 -3.87 18.89 -5.97
CA PRO A 308 -3.39 20.23 -5.56
C PRO A 308 -4.08 20.79 -4.31
N GLN A 309 -5.27 20.29 -3.94
CA GLN A 309 -5.97 20.66 -2.70
C GLN A 309 -5.49 19.89 -1.46
N ASN A 310 -4.72 18.81 -1.66
CA ASN A 310 -4.26 17.96 -0.57
C ASN A 310 -3.50 18.78 0.48
N ALA A 311 -3.81 18.56 1.76
CA ALA A 311 -3.17 19.31 2.84
C ALA A 311 -1.66 19.05 2.93
N ILE A 312 -1.16 17.95 2.36
CA ILE A 312 0.26 17.60 2.42
C ILE A 312 1.18 18.70 1.88
N TRP A 313 0.79 19.38 0.80
CA TRP A 313 1.56 20.49 0.21
C TRP A 313 1.81 21.61 1.22
N ARG A 314 0.82 21.88 2.08
CA ARG A 314 0.93 22.88 3.14
C ARG A 314 1.69 22.36 4.35
N VAL A 315 1.42 21.12 4.77
CA VAL A 315 2.12 20.46 5.88
C VAL A 315 3.62 20.42 5.62
N LEU A 316 4.05 20.09 4.40
CA LEU A 316 5.46 20.02 4.04
C LEU A 316 6.03 21.32 3.49
N GLY A 317 5.17 22.30 3.19
CA GLY A 317 5.57 23.61 2.64
C GLY A 317 6.15 23.53 1.24
N VAL A 318 5.74 22.54 0.45
CA VAL A 318 6.20 22.30 -0.92
C VAL A 318 5.07 22.52 -1.92
N VAL A 319 5.41 22.92 -3.14
CA VAL A 319 4.41 23.12 -4.22
C VAL A 319 4.09 21.79 -4.86
N CYS A 320 2.85 21.65 -5.32
CA CYS A 320 2.40 20.47 -6.05
C CYS A 320 3.33 20.12 -7.23
N ASN A 321 3.59 18.83 -7.44
CA ASN A 321 4.51 18.32 -8.46
C ASN A 321 3.95 17.07 -9.15
N TYR A 322 3.62 17.18 -10.44
CA TYR A 322 3.09 16.07 -11.26
C TYR A 322 4.13 15.23 -11.97
N ASP A 323 5.41 15.49 -11.75
CA ASP A 323 6.50 14.62 -12.18
C ASP A 323 6.73 13.49 -11.15
N ARG A 324 5.92 13.45 -10.09
CA ARG A 324 5.98 12.47 -9.01
C ARG A 324 4.62 11.79 -8.85
N TRP A 325 4.63 10.47 -8.89
CA TRP A 325 3.52 9.61 -8.49
C TRP A 325 3.51 9.42 -6.98
N GLU A 326 2.36 9.01 -6.46
CA GLU A 326 2.29 8.35 -5.16
C GLU A 326 3.21 7.12 -5.11
N LEU A 327 3.64 6.73 -3.91
CA LEU A 327 4.49 5.55 -3.72
C LEU A 327 3.62 4.31 -3.52
N GLU A 328 3.80 3.35 -4.42
CA GLU A 328 3.30 1.99 -4.19
C GLU A 328 4.23 1.28 -3.20
N SER A 329 3.87 1.36 -1.92
CA SER A 329 4.67 0.83 -0.80
C SER A 329 4.66 -0.70 -0.68
N GLY A 330 4.07 -1.42 -1.64
CA GLY A 330 4.22 -2.87 -1.80
C GLY A 330 5.66 -3.33 -1.94
N GLN A 331 6.56 -2.45 -2.39
CA GLN A 331 8.00 -2.66 -2.37
C GLN A 331 8.77 -1.35 -2.20
N ILE A 332 9.86 -1.42 -1.44
CA ILE A 332 10.76 -0.29 -1.22
C ILE A 332 12.19 -0.83 -1.19
N LEU A 333 13.10 -0.26 -1.98
CA LEU A 333 14.52 -0.59 -1.90
C LEU A 333 15.27 0.58 -1.27
N ILE A 334 15.87 0.37 -0.11
CA ILE A 334 16.44 1.47 0.68
C ILE A 334 17.71 1.03 1.42
N ASP A 335 18.77 1.83 1.30
CA ASP A 335 19.90 1.81 2.21
C ASP A 335 19.63 2.81 3.35
N LYS A 336 19.62 2.35 4.60
CA LYS A 336 19.46 3.24 5.76
C LYS A 336 20.54 4.33 5.79
N ARG A 337 21.72 4.05 5.23
CA ARG A 337 22.88 4.93 5.14
C ARG A 337 22.83 5.89 3.95
N GLY A 338 21.83 5.75 3.06
CA GLY A 338 21.63 6.66 1.94
C GLY A 338 21.34 8.08 2.41
N ASN A 339 21.47 9.05 1.49
CA ASN A 339 21.38 10.47 1.80
C ASN A 339 22.24 10.89 3.02
N GLY A 340 23.49 10.43 3.08
CA GLY A 340 24.38 10.75 4.21
C GLY A 340 23.97 10.15 5.56
N GLY A 341 23.15 9.09 5.56
CA GLY A 341 22.59 8.47 6.76
C GLY A 341 21.16 8.90 7.09
N LEU A 342 20.62 9.89 6.37
CA LEU A 342 19.32 10.49 6.67
C LEU A 342 18.12 9.69 6.17
N ASN A 343 18.34 8.65 5.35
CA ASN A 343 17.27 7.70 5.03
C ASN A 343 16.68 7.05 6.29
N LEU A 344 17.50 6.80 7.32
CA LEU A 344 17.01 6.31 8.61
C LEU A 344 16.12 7.34 9.33
N ALA A 345 16.52 8.61 9.36
CA ALA A 345 15.69 9.67 9.92
C ALA A 345 14.34 9.79 9.20
N ALA A 346 14.33 9.68 7.87
CA ALA A 346 13.09 9.66 7.09
C ALA A 346 12.19 8.46 7.46
N LEU A 347 12.76 7.27 7.70
CA LEU A 347 11.98 6.13 8.19
C LEU A 347 11.33 6.43 9.56
N TYR A 348 12.03 7.10 10.48
CA TYR A 348 11.45 7.51 11.77
C TYR A 348 10.34 8.56 11.64
N ILE A 349 10.46 9.50 10.69
CA ILE A 349 9.35 10.41 10.36
C ILE A 349 8.16 9.63 9.79
N ALA A 350 8.40 8.64 8.92
CA ALA A 350 7.32 7.80 8.40
C ALA A 350 6.65 6.96 9.50
N ILE A 351 7.39 6.51 10.52
CA ILE A 351 6.83 5.85 11.71
C ILE A 351 5.93 6.83 12.48
N HIS A 352 6.38 8.06 12.73
CA HIS A 352 5.55 9.09 13.36
C HIS A 352 4.26 9.35 12.56
N MET A 353 4.36 9.51 11.24
CA MET A 353 3.20 9.71 10.38
C MET A 353 2.24 8.51 10.40
N ALA A 354 2.76 7.29 10.58
CA ALA A 354 1.93 6.09 10.77
C ALA A 354 1.25 6.05 12.15
N HIS A 355 1.89 6.54 13.21
CA HIS A 355 1.23 6.70 14.52
C HIS A 355 0.12 7.76 14.45
N GLU A 356 0.32 8.84 13.70
CA GLU A 356 -0.65 9.89 13.40
C GLU A 356 -1.60 9.53 12.23
N GLN A 357 -1.98 8.25 12.14
CA GLN A 357 -2.77 7.69 11.05
C GLN A 357 -4.11 8.41 10.82
N SER A 358 -4.77 8.92 11.86
CA SER A 358 -6.05 9.63 11.76
C SER A 358 -5.96 10.88 10.87
N PHE A 359 -4.76 11.43 10.72
CA PHE A 359 -4.48 12.54 9.82
C PHE A 359 -3.78 12.10 8.54
N TYR A 360 -2.58 11.50 8.64
CA TYR A 360 -1.75 11.25 7.45
C TYR A 360 -2.37 10.23 6.49
N TYR A 361 -3.20 9.30 6.97
CA TYR A 361 -3.83 8.31 6.09
C TYR A 361 -4.98 8.93 5.31
N MET A 362 -5.54 10.04 5.80
CA MET A 362 -6.52 10.84 5.06
C MET A 362 -5.87 11.67 3.95
N LEU A 363 -4.53 11.80 3.93
CA LEU A 363 -3.80 12.57 2.91
C LEU A 363 -3.37 11.73 1.71
N SER A 364 -2.82 10.52 1.90
CA SER A 364 -2.48 9.60 0.79
C SER A 364 -2.22 8.19 1.34
N GLY A 365 -3.16 7.65 2.13
CA GLY A 365 -3.03 6.29 2.70
C GLY A 365 -1.76 6.07 3.55
N GLY A 366 -1.15 7.16 4.03
CA GLY A 366 0.14 7.13 4.73
C GLY A 366 1.34 6.93 3.82
N ASP A 367 1.40 7.59 2.66
CA ASP A 367 2.55 7.60 1.75
C ASP A 367 3.85 7.98 2.49
N LYS A 368 4.88 7.14 2.34
CA LYS A 368 6.15 7.23 3.07
C LYS A 368 7.13 8.22 2.43
N ARG A 369 6.90 8.67 1.19
CA ARG A 369 7.70 9.72 0.52
C ARG A 369 7.59 11.06 1.22
N TYR A 370 6.47 11.32 1.90
CA TYR A 370 6.28 12.56 2.64
C TYR A 370 7.36 12.77 3.69
N ALA A 371 7.91 11.70 4.27
CA ALA A 371 9.03 11.78 5.19
C ALA A 371 10.33 12.25 4.52
N PHE A 372 10.58 11.82 3.28
CA PHE A 372 11.73 12.28 2.49
C PHE A 372 11.55 13.77 2.14
N TRP A 373 10.35 14.17 1.71
CA TRP A 373 10.04 15.56 1.42
C TRP A 373 10.09 16.47 2.66
N ALA A 374 9.69 15.97 3.84
CA ALA A 374 9.83 16.69 5.11
C ALA A 374 11.29 17.10 5.35
N LEU A 375 12.24 16.21 5.07
CA LEU A 375 13.68 16.46 5.21
C LEU A 375 14.34 17.08 3.96
N GLY A 376 13.59 17.26 2.87
CA GLY A 376 14.17 17.71 1.60
C GLY A 376 15.20 16.72 1.03
N LEU A 377 14.93 15.43 1.18
CA LEU A 377 15.76 14.34 0.68
C LEU A 377 15.26 13.85 -0.68
N ASP A 378 16.20 13.46 -1.53
CA ASP A 378 15.89 12.82 -2.80
C ASP A 378 15.66 11.31 -2.63
N TYR A 379 14.88 10.77 -3.55
CA TYR A 379 14.72 9.34 -3.80
C TYR A 379 14.69 9.13 -5.32
N THR A 380 15.01 7.92 -5.76
CA THR A 380 14.93 7.54 -7.17
C THR A 380 13.58 6.89 -7.46
N PRO A 381 12.74 7.44 -8.35
CA PRO A 381 11.58 6.72 -8.84
C PRO A 381 12.03 5.54 -9.69
N ALA A 382 11.34 4.39 -9.59
CA ALA A 382 11.51 3.32 -10.56
C ALA A 382 11.20 3.86 -11.99
N PRO A 383 11.98 3.49 -13.01
CA PRO A 383 11.99 4.20 -14.29
C PRO A 383 10.72 4.00 -15.13
N ARG A 384 10.00 2.91 -14.89
CA ARG A 384 8.80 2.53 -15.64
C ARG A 384 7.58 2.51 -14.72
N TRP A 385 6.49 3.10 -15.17
CA TRP A 385 5.17 3.00 -14.55
C TRP A 385 4.65 1.56 -14.62
N LEU A 386 3.62 1.28 -13.82
CA LEU A 386 3.08 -0.07 -13.69
C LEU A 386 2.26 -0.50 -14.92
N SER A 387 1.94 -1.80 -14.95
CA SER A 387 0.92 -2.35 -15.83
C SER A 387 -0.14 -3.09 -15.00
N SER A 388 -1.34 -3.23 -15.53
CA SER A 388 -2.37 -4.03 -14.86
C SER A 388 -2.28 -5.48 -15.33
N LEU A 389 -2.14 -6.41 -14.39
CA LEU A 389 -2.01 -7.85 -14.65
C LEU A 389 -3.33 -8.56 -14.32
N GLY A 390 -3.85 -9.34 -15.26
CA GLY A 390 -5.05 -10.14 -15.04
C GLY A 390 -5.50 -10.83 -16.31
N GLY A 391 -6.76 -10.65 -16.69
CA GLY A 391 -7.30 -11.30 -17.88
C GLY A 391 -8.67 -10.78 -18.26
N GLU A 392 -9.16 -11.18 -19.43
CA GLU A 392 -10.51 -10.84 -19.87
C GLU A 392 -11.56 -11.59 -19.04
N ASN A 393 -12.61 -10.89 -18.64
CA ASN A 393 -13.79 -11.45 -18.00
C ASN A 393 -15.04 -10.85 -18.66
N ARG A 394 -15.79 -11.67 -19.40
CA ARG A 394 -17.04 -11.27 -20.09
C ARG A 394 -16.89 -10.03 -20.99
N GLY A 395 -15.84 -10.00 -21.83
CA GLY A 395 -15.63 -8.91 -22.79
C GLY A 395 -15.04 -7.62 -22.19
N ARG A 396 -14.61 -7.63 -20.92
CA ARG A 396 -13.90 -6.51 -20.30
C ARG A 396 -12.63 -7.01 -19.61
N PHE A 397 -11.57 -6.23 -19.68
CA PHE A 397 -10.35 -6.52 -18.94
C PHE A 397 -10.57 -6.39 -17.43
N CYS A 398 -10.10 -7.38 -16.67
CA CYS A 398 -10.10 -7.36 -15.22
C CYS A 398 -8.69 -7.68 -14.70
N GLY A 399 -7.98 -6.63 -14.30
CA GLY A 399 -6.70 -6.73 -13.61
C GLY A 399 -6.88 -7.04 -12.13
N VAL A 400 -6.13 -8.02 -11.63
CA VAL A 400 -6.15 -8.47 -10.24
C VAL A 400 -4.85 -8.15 -9.49
N GLY A 401 -3.89 -7.52 -10.18
CA GLY A 401 -2.63 -7.08 -9.60
C GLY A 401 -1.92 -6.06 -10.48
N MET A 402 -0.87 -5.48 -9.93
CA MET A 402 0.04 -4.59 -10.63
C MET A 402 1.28 -5.37 -11.06
N LEU A 403 1.68 -5.21 -12.31
CA LEU A 403 2.99 -5.62 -12.78
C LEU A 403 3.95 -4.43 -12.66
N GLN A 404 5.03 -4.61 -11.92
CA GLN A 404 6.00 -3.56 -11.63
C GLN A 404 7.40 -4.01 -12.02
N TYR A 405 8.20 -3.03 -12.47
CA TYR A 405 9.43 -3.27 -13.22
C TYR A 405 10.68 -3.03 -12.37
N GLY A 406 11.77 -3.72 -12.70
CA GLY A 406 13.08 -3.53 -12.10
C GLY A 406 13.75 -2.23 -12.53
N LEU A 407 15.03 -2.11 -12.22
CA LEU A 407 15.81 -0.87 -12.39
C LEU A 407 16.81 -0.94 -13.56
N SER A 408 16.82 -2.06 -14.30
CA SER A 408 17.64 -2.25 -15.48
C SER A 408 17.23 -1.31 -16.63
N ASP A 409 18.10 -1.15 -17.62
CA ASP A 409 17.78 -0.49 -18.88
C ASP A 409 17.96 -1.48 -20.05
N PRO A 410 16.88 -1.91 -20.75
CA PRO A 410 15.49 -1.55 -20.50
C PRO A 410 14.92 -2.19 -19.21
N PRO A 411 13.91 -1.57 -18.55
CA PRO A 411 13.29 -2.13 -17.35
C PRO A 411 12.50 -3.41 -17.63
N LYS A 412 12.83 -4.50 -16.92
CA LYS A 412 12.14 -5.79 -17.00
C LYS A 412 11.11 -5.95 -15.87
N PRO A 413 10.01 -6.70 -16.06
CA PRO A 413 9.12 -7.05 -14.95
C PRO A 413 9.89 -7.72 -13.80
N GLN A 414 9.62 -7.28 -12.58
CA GLN A 414 10.34 -7.72 -11.37
C GLN A 414 9.39 -8.18 -10.27
N PHE A 415 8.19 -7.61 -10.21
CA PHE A 415 7.22 -7.83 -9.16
C PHE A 415 5.81 -7.93 -9.74
N ALA A 416 5.04 -8.90 -9.25
CA ALA A 416 3.60 -8.97 -9.43
C ALA A 416 2.93 -8.69 -8.08
N HIS A 417 2.47 -7.46 -7.89
CA HIS A 417 1.76 -7.04 -6.68
C HIS A 417 0.27 -7.40 -6.81
N LEU A 418 -0.12 -8.53 -6.20
CA LEU A 418 -1.42 -9.17 -6.34
C LEU A 418 -2.48 -8.57 -5.38
N ASN A 419 -2.46 -7.24 -5.25
CA ASN A 419 -3.23 -6.47 -4.28
C ASN A 419 -4.76 -6.66 -4.40
N LEU A 420 -5.28 -6.92 -5.60
CA LEU A 420 -6.71 -7.15 -5.85
C LEU A 420 -7.09 -8.64 -5.94
N LEU A 421 -6.12 -9.56 -5.91
CA LEU A 421 -6.37 -10.99 -6.07
C LEU A 421 -7.19 -11.58 -4.90
N LYS A 422 -6.98 -11.06 -3.69
CA LYS A 422 -7.79 -11.40 -2.50
C LYS A 422 -9.25 -10.97 -2.61
N HIS A 423 -9.56 -10.08 -3.55
CA HIS A 423 -10.89 -9.56 -3.81
C HIS A 423 -11.51 -10.13 -5.08
N THR A 424 -10.94 -11.19 -5.69
CA THR A 424 -11.51 -11.79 -6.89
C THR A 424 -12.19 -13.12 -6.60
N PHE A 425 -13.23 -13.42 -7.38
CA PHE A 425 -13.95 -14.70 -7.34
C PHE A 425 -13.69 -15.54 -8.61
N ARG A 426 -12.69 -15.15 -9.39
CA ARG A 426 -12.36 -15.80 -10.66
C ARG A 426 -11.70 -17.17 -10.43
N THR A 427 -11.98 -18.10 -11.32
CA THR A 427 -11.26 -19.37 -11.43
C THR A 427 -10.12 -19.26 -12.45
N LYS A 428 -9.18 -20.19 -12.39
CA LYS A 428 -8.03 -20.25 -13.31
C LYS A 428 -8.49 -20.45 -14.77
N PRO A 429 -7.78 -19.89 -15.77
CA PRO A 429 -6.58 -19.06 -15.61
C PRO A 429 -6.90 -17.62 -15.17
N VAL A 430 -6.05 -17.06 -14.30
CA VAL A 430 -6.23 -15.72 -13.74
C VAL A 430 -5.32 -14.69 -14.41
N PHE A 431 -4.10 -15.08 -14.75
CA PHE A 431 -3.05 -14.22 -15.29
C PHE A 431 -2.82 -14.55 -16.76
N THR A 432 -3.65 -13.99 -17.64
CA THR A 432 -3.60 -14.28 -19.08
C THR A 432 -3.20 -13.07 -19.92
N MET A 433 -3.38 -11.85 -19.42
CA MET A 433 -3.18 -10.61 -20.15
C MET A 433 -2.55 -9.54 -19.26
N VAL A 434 -1.76 -8.67 -19.90
CA VAL A 434 -1.30 -7.40 -19.33
C VAL A 434 -1.92 -6.25 -20.10
N GLN A 435 -2.32 -5.21 -19.38
CA GLN A 435 -2.77 -3.95 -19.93
C GLN A 435 -1.83 -2.83 -19.47
N ARG A 436 -1.35 -2.00 -20.39
CA ARG A 436 -0.41 -0.90 -20.12
C ARG A 436 -0.61 0.29 -21.03
N ALA A 437 -0.08 1.43 -20.64
CA ALA A 437 0.11 2.56 -21.54
C ALA A 437 1.27 2.26 -22.52
N SER A 438 1.19 2.74 -23.76
CA SER A 438 2.24 2.54 -24.76
C SER A 438 3.52 3.28 -24.41
N VAL A 439 3.39 4.49 -23.86
CA VAL A 439 4.47 5.26 -23.25
C VAL A 439 4.28 5.19 -21.74
N ASP A 440 5.15 4.43 -21.07
CA ASP A 440 5.05 4.11 -19.65
C ASP A 440 6.35 4.43 -18.88
N ALA A 441 7.20 5.32 -19.40
CA ALA A 441 8.25 5.93 -18.59
C ALA A 441 7.61 6.74 -17.45
N ALA A 442 8.03 6.50 -16.21
CA ALA A 442 7.35 7.02 -15.01
C ALA A 442 7.36 8.55 -14.90
N ASP A 443 8.34 9.22 -15.51
CA ASP A 443 8.47 10.68 -15.57
C ASP A 443 7.81 11.30 -16.81
N SER A 444 7.25 10.50 -17.71
CA SER A 444 6.59 11.01 -18.91
C SER A 444 5.25 11.68 -18.59
N ARG A 445 5.09 12.92 -19.05
CA ARG A 445 3.82 13.64 -18.95
C ARG A 445 2.72 13.08 -19.86
N LEU A 446 3.05 12.20 -20.82
CA LEU A 446 2.03 11.46 -21.58
C LEU A 446 1.22 10.51 -20.69
N LEU A 447 1.74 10.14 -19.51
CA LEU A 447 0.96 9.38 -18.54
C LEU A 447 -0.14 10.19 -17.84
N ASP A 448 -0.14 11.52 -17.95
CA ASP A 448 -1.27 12.34 -17.46
C ASP A 448 -2.59 12.00 -18.20
N GLN A 449 -2.49 11.35 -19.37
CA GLN A 449 -3.61 10.88 -20.20
C GLN A 449 -3.99 9.42 -19.93
N ALA A 450 -3.28 8.74 -19.02
CA ALA A 450 -3.56 7.37 -18.62
C ALA A 450 -4.06 7.34 -17.17
N VAL A 451 -5.16 6.64 -16.91
CA VAL A 451 -5.75 6.51 -15.56
C VAL A 451 -6.02 5.06 -15.24
N VAL A 452 -5.87 4.70 -13.97
CA VAL A 452 -6.30 3.38 -13.48
C VAL A 452 -7.70 3.50 -12.92
N ASN A 453 -8.62 2.72 -13.49
CA ASN A 453 -10.00 2.66 -13.05
C ASN A 453 -10.22 1.36 -12.27
N VAL A 454 -10.40 1.47 -10.96
CA VAL A 454 -10.81 0.35 -10.09
C VAL A 454 -12.33 0.25 -10.10
N TYR A 455 -12.86 -0.94 -10.34
CA TYR A 455 -14.30 -1.18 -10.41
C TYR A 455 -14.70 -2.55 -9.87
N THR A 456 -15.94 -2.66 -9.42
CA THR A 456 -16.58 -3.91 -9.00
C THR A 456 -17.37 -4.48 -10.19
N PRO A 457 -17.00 -5.66 -10.74
CA PRO A 457 -17.77 -6.28 -11.80
C PRO A 457 -19.12 -6.81 -11.26
N PRO A 458 -20.13 -7.06 -12.11
CA PRO A 458 -21.42 -7.61 -11.68
C PRO A 458 -21.33 -8.97 -10.96
N THR A 459 -20.24 -9.70 -11.18
CA THR A 459 -19.95 -10.98 -10.51
C THR A 459 -19.37 -10.81 -9.10
N GLY A 460 -19.22 -9.58 -8.63
CA GLY A 460 -18.53 -9.25 -7.38
C GLY A 460 -17.01 -9.22 -7.52
N GLY A 461 -16.37 -8.64 -6.53
CA GLY A 461 -14.92 -8.52 -6.42
C GLY A 461 -14.37 -7.17 -6.87
N MET A 462 -13.06 -7.07 -7.12
CA MET A 462 -12.44 -5.84 -7.63
C MET A 462 -11.53 -6.11 -8.82
N CYS A 463 -11.60 -5.21 -9.79
CA CYS A 463 -10.78 -5.23 -11.00
C CYS A 463 -10.15 -3.84 -11.20
N ALA A 464 -8.89 -3.79 -11.63
CA ALA A 464 -8.24 -2.57 -12.09
C ALA A 464 -7.97 -2.65 -13.60
N GLU A 465 -8.38 -1.64 -14.35
CA GLU A 465 -8.08 -1.51 -15.77
C GLU A 465 -7.39 -0.16 -16.03
N ILE A 466 -6.49 -0.14 -17.00
CA ILE A 466 -5.87 1.11 -17.46
C ILE A 466 -6.75 1.68 -18.58
N LYS A 467 -7.04 2.97 -18.52
CA LYS A 467 -7.68 3.70 -19.62
C LYS A 467 -6.75 4.77 -20.11
N VAL A 468 -6.76 4.99 -21.42
CA VAL A 468 -6.06 6.10 -22.06
C VAL A 468 -7.11 6.99 -22.69
N ASP A 469 -6.89 8.30 -22.64
CA ASP A 469 -7.73 9.27 -23.36
C ASP A 469 -7.57 9.09 -24.88
N ASP A 470 -8.63 8.59 -25.53
CA ASP A 470 -8.66 8.32 -26.97
C ASP A 470 -8.43 9.59 -27.83
N SER A 471 -8.55 10.79 -27.25
CA SER A 471 -8.27 12.04 -27.95
C SER A 471 -6.77 12.33 -28.12
N ALA A 472 -5.90 11.59 -27.43
CA ALA A 472 -4.46 11.79 -27.48
C ALA A 472 -3.75 10.71 -28.32
N PRO A 473 -3.35 11.01 -29.58
CA PRO A 473 -2.82 9.99 -30.50
C PRO A 473 -1.44 9.44 -30.10
N GLU A 474 -0.70 10.17 -29.26
CA GLU A 474 0.65 9.81 -28.80
C GLU A 474 0.65 8.79 -27.66
N GLN A 475 -0.49 8.62 -26.98
CA GLN A 475 -0.66 7.62 -25.94
C GLN A 475 -1.70 6.60 -26.39
N LYS A 476 -1.41 5.32 -26.22
CA LYS A 476 -2.32 4.24 -26.61
C LYS A 476 -2.39 3.21 -25.51
N LEU A 477 -3.56 2.58 -25.41
CA LEU A 477 -3.70 1.39 -24.60
C LEU A 477 -3.08 0.20 -25.33
N VAL A 478 -2.19 -0.51 -24.65
CA VAL A 478 -1.61 -1.77 -25.12
C VAL A 478 -2.19 -2.90 -24.28
N GLN A 479 -2.66 -3.95 -24.95
CA GLN A 479 -3.07 -5.21 -24.34
C GLN A 479 -2.29 -6.34 -24.99
N GLU A 480 -1.56 -7.10 -24.18
CA GLU A 480 -0.66 -8.16 -24.64
C GLU A 480 -0.85 -9.44 -23.83
N PRO A 481 -0.71 -10.63 -24.45
CA PRO A 481 -0.75 -11.89 -23.73
C PRO A 481 0.36 -11.95 -22.67
N TRP A 482 -0.01 -12.35 -21.45
CA TRP A 482 0.95 -12.63 -20.37
C TRP A 482 1.63 -14.00 -20.53
N THR A 483 0.98 -14.90 -21.28
CA THR A 483 1.42 -16.29 -21.45
C THR A 483 2.66 -16.43 -22.32
N ASP A 484 3.03 -15.39 -23.05
CA ASP A 484 4.10 -15.42 -24.04
C ASP A 484 5.32 -14.66 -23.52
N GLY A 485 6.51 -15.27 -23.56
CA GLY A 485 7.79 -14.61 -23.23
C GLY A 485 8.43 -15.03 -21.90
N GLU A 486 9.26 -14.14 -21.33
CA GLU A 486 10.14 -14.40 -20.16
C GLU A 486 9.38 -14.80 -18.87
N PHE A 487 8.06 -14.56 -18.82
CA PHE A 487 7.21 -14.84 -17.64
C PHE A 487 6.05 -15.80 -17.93
N GLY A 488 6.07 -16.47 -19.09
CA GLY A 488 5.21 -17.62 -19.34
C GLY A 488 5.40 -18.67 -18.24
N GLY A 489 4.31 -19.07 -17.59
CA GLY A 489 4.33 -20.03 -16.48
C GLY A 489 4.35 -19.42 -15.06
N PHE A 490 4.30 -18.08 -14.92
CA PHE A 490 4.14 -17.45 -13.58
C PHE A 490 2.93 -18.02 -12.81
N GLU A 491 1.80 -18.21 -13.50
CA GLU A 491 0.60 -18.76 -12.88
C GLU A 491 0.85 -20.16 -12.29
N ASP A 492 1.49 -21.02 -13.07
CA ASP A 492 1.85 -22.38 -12.63
C ASP A 492 2.79 -22.35 -11.44
N ILE A 493 3.80 -21.48 -11.45
CA ILE A 493 4.74 -21.26 -10.34
C ILE A 493 3.99 -20.80 -9.09
N TYR A 494 3.16 -19.77 -9.21
CA TYR A 494 2.41 -19.21 -8.08
C TYR A 494 1.55 -20.26 -7.40
N PHE A 495 0.78 -21.03 -8.18
CA PHE A 495 -0.10 -22.06 -7.65
C PHE A 495 0.64 -23.31 -7.17
N LYS A 496 1.74 -23.71 -7.82
CA LYS A 496 2.62 -24.81 -7.38
C LYS A 496 3.15 -24.57 -5.96
N HIS A 497 3.48 -23.31 -5.63
CA HIS A 497 4.02 -22.95 -4.31
C HIS A 497 2.96 -22.62 -3.26
N GLY A 498 1.70 -22.89 -3.58
CA GLY A 498 0.58 -22.81 -2.65
C GLY A 498 -0.25 -21.53 -2.77
N GLY A 499 0.02 -20.67 -3.75
CA GLY A 499 -0.79 -19.50 -4.05
C GLY A 499 -2.27 -19.84 -4.21
N THR A 500 -3.17 -18.94 -3.82
CA THR A 500 -4.62 -19.10 -3.98
C THR A 500 -5.26 -17.84 -4.56
N VAL A 501 -6.53 -17.96 -4.93
CA VAL A 501 -7.39 -16.89 -5.44
C VAL A 501 -8.52 -16.66 -4.45
N GLY A 502 -8.89 -15.40 -4.21
CA GLY A 502 -9.83 -15.05 -3.14
C GLY A 502 -9.13 -14.94 -1.78
N GLY A 503 -9.84 -14.40 -0.77
CA GLY A 503 -9.35 -14.29 0.61
C GLY A 503 -8.78 -15.63 1.12
N TRP A 504 -7.75 -15.55 1.98
CA TRP A 504 -6.98 -16.72 2.40
C TRP A 504 -7.51 -17.32 3.72
#